data_AF-A0A975NZ51-F1
#
_entry.id   AF-A0A975NZ51-F1
#
_cell.length_a   1.000
_cell.length_b   1.000
_cell.length_c   1.000
_cell.angle_alpha   90.00
_cell.angle_beta   90.00
_cell.angle_gamma   90.00
#
_symmetry.space_group_name_H-M   'P 1'
#
loop_
_entity.id
_entity.type
_entity.pdbx_description
1 polymer ?
#
loop_
_entity_poly.entity_id
_entity_poly.type
_entity_poly.pdbx_seq_one_letter_code
_entity_poly.pdbx_strand_id
1 'polypeptide(L)'
;MWFLSEPPGHSLRKLIKVSHGGRIVGAGWVSFQPDGSISFGLSDRAYVSPHLCVRNSLWNAYNRIAIEYVIPSSPDALLAVQNPHFTFHPDAMFHLKSNKDRKAKNEAIFEGIADVGIVLHQEGEMPWIRAASSPVDQLSEPGKLRAPAIDTEDLLVQVPVVMNSASATVEIDFIRPENVVAHRNATTWEYAWGKVGLRIRIGLTAPQIATLSWFHSS
;
A
#
# COMPACT_ATOMS: atom_id res chain seq x y z
N MET A 1 7.12 -28.96 -6.90
CA MET A 1 8.44 -28.76 -6.25
C MET A 1 8.57 -27.27 -5.99
N TRP A 2 8.31 -26.81 -4.77
CA TRP A 2 8.38 -25.39 -4.43
C TRP A 2 9.83 -25.05 -4.08
N PHE A 3 10.52 -24.34 -4.96
CA PHE A 3 11.82 -23.77 -4.60
C PHE A 3 11.57 -22.69 -3.54
N LEU A 4 12.07 -22.92 -2.33
CA LEU A 4 12.21 -21.88 -1.32
C LEU A 4 13.33 -20.96 -1.80
N SER A 5 13.02 -19.98 -2.65
CA SER A 5 13.94 -18.87 -2.88
C SER A 5 14.06 -18.10 -1.56
N GLU A 6 15.27 -18.04 -1.00
CA GLU A 6 15.55 -17.19 0.16
C GLU A 6 15.11 -15.75 -0.13
N PRO A 7 14.54 -15.03 0.85
CA PRO A 7 14.28 -13.62 0.68
C PRO A 7 15.62 -12.91 0.36
N PRO A 8 15.64 -12.00 -0.62
CA PRO A 8 16.86 -11.27 -0.95
C PRO A 8 17.37 -10.54 0.31
N GLY A 9 18.64 -10.79 0.65
CA GLY A 9 19.26 -10.35 1.91
C GLY A 9 19.52 -8.85 2.06
N HIS A 10 18.78 -7.98 1.35
CA HIS A 10 18.90 -6.53 1.42
C HIS A 10 17.52 -5.87 1.51
N SER A 11 17.41 -4.76 2.24
CA SER A 11 16.15 -3.99 2.34
C SER A 11 16.04 -2.97 1.21
N LEU A 12 14.86 -2.84 0.61
CA LEU A 12 14.57 -1.82 -0.41
C LEU A 12 13.38 -0.97 0.03
N ARG A 13 13.39 0.32 -0.29
CA ARG A 13 12.25 1.23 -0.10
C ARG A 13 11.95 1.99 -1.39
N LYS A 14 10.69 1.96 -1.81
CA LYS A 14 10.17 2.80 -2.90
C LYS A 14 9.36 3.94 -2.32
N LEU A 15 9.77 5.18 -2.54
CA LEU A 15 9.01 6.37 -2.17
C LEU A 15 8.09 6.77 -3.33
N ILE A 16 6.80 6.91 -3.06
CA ILE A 16 5.80 7.31 -4.03
C ILE A 16 5.63 8.82 -3.90
N LYS A 17 6.15 9.55 -4.88
CA LYS A 17 6.24 11.01 -4.89
C LYS A 17 5.47 11.59 -6.04
N VAL A 18 4.96 12.81 -5.81
CA VAL A 18 4.17 13.55 -6.78
C VAL A 18 4.78 14.94 -6.91
N SER A 19 4.99 15.40 -8.15
CA SER A 19 5.46 16.76 -8.43
C SER A 19 4.31 17.63 -8.92
N HIS A 20 4.13 18.77 -8.26
CA HIS A 20 3.04 19.71 -8.52
C HIS A 20 3.54 21.13 -8.22
N GLY A 21 3.26 22.08 -9.10
CA GLY A 21 3.57 23.51 -8.84
C GLY A 21 5.03 23.80 -8.48
N GLY A 22 5.99 23.03 -9.01
CA GLY A 22 7.42 23.13 -8.67
C GLY A 22 7.83 22.50 -7.33
N ARG A 23 6.89 21.88 -6.62
CA ARG A 23 7.11 21.15 -5.36
C ARG A 23 7.13 19.65 -5.60
N ILE A 24 7.78 18.91 -4.70
CA ILE A 24 7.72 17.44 -4.64
C ILE A 24 7.11 17.08 -3.29
N VAL A 25 5.99 16.35 -3.32
CA VAL A 25 5.25 15.91 -2.13
C VAL A 25 5.20 14.38 -2.07
N GLY A 26 5.10 13.84 -0.86
CA GLY A 26 5.02 12.39 -0.65
C GLY A 26 3.56 11.92 -0.62
N ALA A 27 3.22 10.96 -1.46
CA ALA A 27 1.91 10.28 -1.41
C ALA A 27 1.98 9.03 -0.51
N GLY A 28 3.08 8.28 -0.56
CA GLY A 28 3.26 7.08 0.25
C GLY A 28 4.63 6.44 0.05
N TRP A 29 4.76 5.21 0.55
CA TRP A 29 5.98 4.42 0.44
C TRP A 29 5.67 2.92 0.49
N VAL A 30 6.52 2.13 -0.16
CA VAL A 30 6.58 0.68 -0.03
C VAL A 30 7.97 0.29 0.48
N SER A 31 8.05 -0.66 1.42
CA SER A 31 9.29 -1.14 2.02
C SER A 31 9.32 -2.65 1.96
N PHE A 32 10.42 -3.20 1.45
CA PHE A 32 10.73 -4.62 1.38
C PHE A 32 11.74 -4.94 2.48
N GLN A 33 11.45 -5.93 3.30
CA GLN A 33 12.24 -6.29 4.48
C GLN A 33 12.96 -7.61 4.30
N PRO A 34 14.15 -7.83 4.88
CA PRO A 34 14.97 -9.03 4.63
C PRO A 34 14.30 -10.35 5.04
N ASP A 35 13.28 -10.29 5.90
CA ASP A 35 12.44 -11.43 6.27
C ASP A 35 11.39 -11.80 5.21
N GLY A 36 11.38 -11.09 4.08
CA GLY A 36 10.41 -11.24 3.00
C GLY A 36 9.15 -10.38 3.16
N SER A 37 8.99 -9.66 4.27
CA SER A 37 7.82 -8.82 4.52
C SER A 37 7.79 -7.60 3.60
N ILE A 38 6.57 -7.18 3.25
CA ILE A 38 6.32 -6.02 2.41
C ILE A 38 5.37 -5.09 3.16
N SER A 39 5.78 -3.85 3.38
CA SER A 39 4.97 -2.84 4.05
C SER A 39 4.64 -1.70 3.10
N PHE A 40 3.39 -1.26 3.10
CA PHE A 40 2.96 -0.02 2.47
C PHE A 40 2.47 0.96 3.53
N GLY A 41 2.76 2.25 3.37
CA GLY A 41 2.19 3.30 4.18
C GLY A 41 1.93 4.58 3.40
N LEU A 42 0.87 5.28 3.78
CA LEU A 42 0.62 6.64 3.29
C LEU A 42 1.51 7.64 4.03
N SER A 43 1.94 8.68 3.32
CA SER A 43 2.71 9.79 3.90
C SER A 43 1.85 10.76 4.69
N ASP A 44 0.52 10.69 4.51
CA ASP A 44 -0.47 11.47 5.23
C ASP A 44 -1.22 10.61 6.28
N ARG A 45 -2.10 11.21 7.07
CA ARG A 45 -3.11 10.49 7.85
C ARG A 45 -4.04 9.77 6.88
N ALA A 46 -4.45 8.55 7.19
CA ALA A 46 -5.51 7.89 6.43
C ALA A 46 -6.72 7.70 7.31
N TYR A 47 -7.90 7.88 6.72
CA TYR A 47 -9.17 7.60 7.36
C TYR A 47 -9.57 6.15 7.02
N VAL A 48 -9.89 5.36 8.05
CA VAL A 48 -10.33 3.95 7.93
C VAL A 48 -11.72 3.79 8.54
N SER A 49 -12.50 2.81 8.09
CA SER A 49 -13.83 2.55 8.68
C SER A 49 -13.74 2.17 10.17
N PRO A 50 -14.59 2.71 11.07
CA PRO A 50 -14.69 2.28 12.47
C PRO A 50 -15.07 0.80 12.61
N HIS A 51 -15.70 0.22 11.60
CA HIS A 51 -16.05 -1.20 11.56
C HIS A 51 -14.85 -2.11 11.21
N LEU A 52 -13.69 -1.56 10.82
CA LEU A 52 -12.43 -2.33 10.75
C LEU A 52 -11.89 -2.67 12.15
N CYS A 53 -12.31 -1.96 13.21
CA CYS A 53 -12.01 -2.36 14.59
C CYS A 53 -12.80 -3.60 15.04
N VAL A 54 -13.59 -4.22 14.17
CA VAL A 54 -14.19 -5.52 14.45
C VAL A 54 -13.14 -6.57 14.07
N ARG A 55 -12.64 -7.31 15.09
CA ARG A 55 -11.78 -8.48 14.92
C ARG A 55 -12.54 -9.59 14.18
N ASN A 56 -12.75 -9.40 12.89
CA ASN A 56 -13.25 -10.45 12.02
C ASN A 56 -12.02 -11.19 11.53
N SER A 57 -11.71 -12.28 12.23
CA SER A 57 -10.80 -13.29 11.71
C SER A 57 -11.43 -13.83 10.43
N LEU A 58 -11.10 -13.22 9.28
CA LEU A 58 -11.46 -13.71 7.96
C LEU A 58 -10.62 -14.95 7.72
N TRP A 59 -11.04 -16.04 8.35
CA TRP A 59 -10.63 -17.38 7.99
C TRP A 59 -11.29 -17.69 6.66
N ASN A 60 -10.43 -17.95 5.67
CA ASN A 60 -10.62 -18.88 4.56
C ASN A 60 -10.54 -18.26 3.15
N ALA A 61 -9.83 -18.97 2.28
CA ALA A 61 -9.76 -18.81 0.83
C ALA A 61 -11.13 -18.90 0.11
N TYR A 62 -12.22 -19.12 0.85
CA TYR A 62 -13.58 -19.31 0.34
C TYR A 62 -14.55 -18.17 0.73
N ASN A 63 -14.15 -17.21 1.56
CA ASN A 63 -15.00 -16.05 1.89
C ASN A 63 -14.57 -14.83 1.09
N ARG A 64 -15.06 -14.76 -0.16
CA ARG A 64 -14.97 -13.58 -1.04
C ARG A 64 -15.95 -12.51 -0.55
N ILE A 65 -15.50 -11.62 0.32
CA ILE A 65 -16.26 -10.41 0.67
C ILE A 65 -15.43 -9.22 0.20
N ALA A 66 -15.79 -8.68 -0.97
CA ALA A 66 -15.30 -7.39 -1.42
C ALA A 66 -15.89 -6.32 -0.50
N ILE A 67 -15.08 -5.79 0.42
CA ILE A 67 -15.49 -4.64 1.22
C ILE A 67 -15.02 -3.38 0.48
N GLU A 68 -15.85 -2.90 -0.43
CA GLU A 68 -15.64 -1.62 -1.10
C GLU A 68 -16.32 -0.50 -0.29
N TYR A 69 -15.53 0.46 0.18
CA TYR A 69 -16.05 1.67 0.82
C TYR A 69 -15.86 2.87 -0.10
N VAL A 70 -16.94 3.26 -0.79
CA VAL A 70 -17.02 4.57 -1.47
C VAL A 70 -17.62 5.55 -0.46
N ILE A 71 -16.79 6.26 0.32
CA ILE A 71 -17.26 7.35 1.20
C ILE A 71 -16.85 8.68 0.58
N PRO A 72 -17.76 9.37 -0.12
CA PRO A 72 -17.40 10.55 -0.91
C PRO A 72 -17.19 11.83 -0.10
N SER A 73 -17.59 11.94 1.18
CA SER A 73 -17.54 13.25 1.86
C SER A 73 -17.68 13.34 3.38
N SER A 74 -17.90 12.25 4.14
CA SER A 74 -18.16 12.37 5.59
C SER A 74 -17.03 11.78 6.46
N PRO A 75 -16.03 12.59 6.88
CA PRO A 75 -14.90 12.13 7.70
C PRO A 75 -15.30 11.69 9.12
N ASP A 76 -16.45 12.14 9.64
CA ASP A 76 -16.96 11.75 10.97
C ASP A 76 -17.42 10.29 11.04
N ALA A 77 -17.69 9.67 9.88
CA ALA A 77 -18.00 8.25 9.78
C ALA A 77 -16.73 7.37 9.74
N LEU A 78 -15.53 7.96 9.80
CA LEU A 78 -14.24 7.28 9.66
C LEU A 78 -13.33 7.53 10.88
N LEU A 79 -12.55 6.53 11.27
CA LEU A 79 -11.47 6.66 12.25
C LEU A 79 -10.20 7.17 11.58
N ALA A 80 -9.67 8.28 12.06
CA ALA A 80 -8.38 8.78 11.62
C ALA A 80 -7.25 7.92 12.20
N VAL A 81 -6.48 7.25 11.33
CA VAL A 81 -5.27 6.51 11.70
C VAL A 81 -4.05 7.35 11.35
N GLN A 82 -3.23 7.64 12.35
CA GLN A 82 -1.99 8.38 12.14
C GLN A 82 -0.85 7.44 11.73
N ASN A 83 -0.28 7.67 10.55
CA ASN A 83 0.74 6.83 9.92
C ASN A 83 0.32 5.35 9.81
N PRO A 84 -0.81 5.05 9.15
CA PRO A 84 -1.21 3.68 8.91
C PRO A 84 -0.16 3.02 8.00
N HIS A 85 0.31 1.85 8.42
CA HIS A 85 1.08 0.98 7.54
C HIS A 85 0.48 -0.41 7.54
N PHE A 86 0.31 -0.95 6.34
CA PHE A 86 -0.15 -2.29 6.08
C PHE A 86 1.06 -3.16 5.76
N THR A 87 1.21 -4.28 6.45
CA THR A 87 2.33 -5.21 6.23
C THR A 87 1.78 -6.56 5.82
N PHE A 88 2.35 -7.08 4.75
CA PHE A 88 2.27 -8.49 4.36
C PHE A 88 3.50 -9.22 4.89
N HIS A 89 3.27 -10.38 5.50
CA HIS A 89 4.32 -11.33 5.87
C HIS A 89 4.25 -12.54 4.93
N PRO A 90 5.40 -13.08 4.50
CA PRO A 90 5.47 -14.21 3.56
C PRO A 90 4.79 -15.50 4.05
N ASP A 91 4.38 -15.58 5.32
CA ASP A 91 3.58 -16.65 5.93
C ASP A 91 2.05 -16.42 5.82
N ALA A 92 1.61 -15.79 4.72
CA ALA A 92 0.20 -15.51 4.40
C ALA A 92 -0.53 -14.54 5.34
N MET A 93 0.17 -13.83 6.24
CA MET A 93 -0.48 -12.92 7.19
C MET A 93 -0.38 -11.46 6.74
N PHE A 94 -1.47 -10.72 6.93
CA PHE A 94 -1.52 -9.28 6.75
C PHE A 94 -1.92 -8.60 8.05
N HIS A 95 -1.37 -7.42 8.33
CA HIS A 95 -1.88 -6.57 9.40
C HIS A 95 -1.83 -5.08 9.08
N LEU A 96 -2.76 -4.32 9.65
CA LEU A 96 -2.74 -2.86 9.71
C LEU A 96 -2.32 -2.42 11.11
N LYS A 97 -1.24 -1.63 11.19
CA LYS A 97 -0.76 -1.06 12.46
C LYS A 97 -0.71 0.46 12.41
N SER A 98 -0.79 1.05 13.60
CA SER A 98 -0.69 2.49 13.86
C SER A 98 0.34 2.72 14.96
N ASN A 99 1.09 3.82 14.85
CA ASN A 99 2.16 4.13 15.81
C ASN A 99 1.63 4.41 17.23
N LYS A 100 0.39 4.89 17.37
CA LYS A 100 -0.24 5.11 18.68
C LYS A 100 -0.72 3.80 19.31
N ASP A 101 -1.19 2.86 18.49
CA ASP A 101 -1.75 1.59 18.96
C ASP A 101 -0.67 0.57 19.35
N ARG A 102 0.57 0.71 18.87
CA ARG A 102 1.73 -0.06 19.36
C ARG A 102 1.94 0.04 20.89
N LYS A 103 1.38 1.05 21.56
CA LYS A 103 1.51 1.24 23.02
C LYS A 103 0.39 0.58 23.83
N ALA A 104 -0.74 0.23 23.21
CA ALA A 104 -1.81 -0.51 23.86
C ALA A 104 -1.66 -2.00 23.52
N LYS A 105 -2.11 -2.91 24.40
CA LYS A 105 -2.09 -4.37 24.18
C LYS A 105 -2.99 -4.87 23.02
N ASN A 106 -3.36 -3.99 22.08
CA ASN A 106 -4.07 -4.27 20.84
C ASN A 106 -3.10 -4.06 19.68
N GLU A 107 -2.34 -5.09 19.35
CA GLU A 107 -1.13 -5.00 18.51
C GLU A 107 -1.41 -4.71 17.02
N ALA A 108 -2.65 -4.84 16.55
CA ALA A 108 -3.08 -4.51 15.19
C ALA A 108 -4.51 -3.96 15.16
N ILE A 109 -4.77 -2.98 14.27
CA ILE A 109 -6.12 -2.45 13.99
C ILE A 109 -6.91 -3.47 13.18
N PHE A 110 -6.24 -4.21 12.30
CA PHE A 110 -6.78 -5.28 11.47
C PHE A 110 -5.70 -6.35 11.27
N GLU A 111 -6.11 -7.62 11.23
CA GLU A 111 -5.26 -8.75 10.83
C GLU A 111 -6.07 -9.74 9.99
N GLY A 112 -5.43 -10.37 9.02
CA GLY A 112 -6.05 -11.36 8.14
C GLY A 112 -5.04 -12.35 7.60
N ILE A 113 -5.52 -13.52 7.17
CA ILE A 113 -4.69 -14.52 6.51
C ILE A 113 -5.17 -14.63 5.07
N ALA A 114 -4.25 -14.56 4.12
CA ALA A 114 -4.53 -14.76 2.70
C ALA A 114 -3.32 -15.41 2.01
N ASP A 115 -3.60 -16.53 1.32
CA ASP A 115 -2.59 -17.30 0.60
C ASP A 115 -2.35 -16.69 -0.79
N VAL A 116 -1.46 -15.70 -0.82
CA VAL A 116 -1.06 -15.00 -2.04
C VAL A 116 -0.51 -15.98 -3.08
N GLY A 117 0.21 -17.02 -2.66
CA GLY A 117 0.81 -17.99 -3.57
C GLY A 117 -0.24 -18.77 -4.36
N ILE A 118 -1.29 -19.25 -3.69
CA ILE A 118 -2.40 -19.95 -4.34
C ILE A 118 -3.15 -19.03 -5.30
N VAL A 119 -3.50 -17.80 -4.87
CA VAL A 119 -4.24 -16.85 -5.72
C VAL A 119 -3.45 -16.50 -6.97
N LEU A 120 -2.16 -16.19 -6.81
CA LEU A 120 -1.28 -15.93 -7.95
C LEU A 120 -1.21 -17.14 -8.89
N HIS A 121 -1.15 -18.37 -8.37
CA HIS A 121 -1.14 -19.56 -9.22
C HIS A 121 -2.45 -19.74 -10.01
N GLN A 122 -3.59 -19.36 -9.46
CA GLN A 122 -4.89 -19.51 -10.12
C GLN A 122 -5.19 -18.36 -11.09
N GLU A 123 -4.96 -17.13 -10.67
CA GLU A 123 -5.49 -15.92 -11.34
C GLU A 123 -4.39 -15.05 -11.95
N GLY A 124 -3.14 -15.23 -11.55
CA GLY A 124 -1.98 -14.53 -12.10
C GLY A 124 -1.70 -13.16 -11.45
N GLU A 125 -2.70 -12.57 -10.81
CA GLU A 125 -2.59 -11.34 -10.03
C GLU A 125 -3.58 -11.35 -8.86
N MET A 126 -3.29 -10.55 -7.84
CA MET A 126 -4.13 -10.36 -6.67
C MET A 126 -4.09 -8.89 -6.26
N PRO A 127 -5.21 -8.15 -6.39
CA PRO A 127 -5.33 -6.82 -5.83
C PRO A 127 -5.00 -6.81 -4.34
N TRP A 128 -4.20 -5.85 -3.88
CA TRP A 128 -3.82 -5.77 -2.46
C TRP A 128 -4.25 -4.46 -1.80
N ILE A 129 -3.73 -3.33 -2.27
CA ILE A 129 -4.01 -2.01 -1.70
C ILE A 129 -4.57 -1.09 -2.78
N ARG A 130 -5.60 -0.33 -2.43
CA ARG A 130 -5.96 0.91 -3.11
C ARG A 130 -5.95 2.03 -2.09
N ALA A 131 -5.20 3.08 -2.37
CA ALA A 131 -5.09 4.21 -1.49
C ALA A 131 -5.30 5.50 -2.27
N ALA A 132 -5.93 6.48 -1.63
CA ALA A 132 -5.97 7.84 -2.09
C ALA A 132 -5.29 8.75 -1.08
N SER A 133 -4.53 9.72 -1.57
CA SER A 133 -3.98 10.78 -0.74
C SER A 133 -5.03 11.89 -0.53
N SER A 134 -4.77 12.76 0.45
CA SER A 134 -5.36 14.10 0.43
C SER A 134 -4.95 14.84 -0.85
N PRO A 135 -5.62 15.94 -1.22
CA PRO A 135 -5.24 16.76 -2.37
C PRO A 135 -3.74 17.11 -2.35
N VAL A 136 -3.09 17.07 -3.52
CA VAL A 136 -1.61 17.19 -3.63
C VAL A 136 -1.07 18.52 -3.10
N ASP A 137 -1.90 19.58 -3.12
CA ASP A 137 -1.59 20.89 -2.55
C ASP A 137 -1.59 20.91 -1.02
N GLN A 138 -2.27 19.94 -0.38
CA GLN A 138 -2.33 19.74 1.07
C GLN A 138 -1.27 18.75 1.58
N LEU A 139 -0.62 18.01 0.68
CA LEU A 139 0.43 17.07 1.07
C LEU A 139 1.69 17.80 1.54
N SER A 140 2.33 17.19 2.54
CA SER A 140 3.62 17.65 3.03
C SER A 140 4.76 17.19 2.13
N GLU A 141 5.84 17.97 2.14
CA GLU A 141 7.10 17.53 1.54
C GLU A 141 7.60 16.25 2.24
N PRO A 142 8.26 15.32 1.51
CA PRO A 142 8.79 14.12 2.11
C PRO A 142 9.74 14.47 3.27
N GLY A 143 9.43 13.97 4.47
CA GLY A 143 10.31 14.14 5.62
C GLY A 143 11.65 13.43 5.44
N LYS A 144 12.61 13.71 6.33
CA LYS A 144 13.91 13.02 6.35
C LYS A 144 13.72 11.51 6.51
N LEU A 145 14.44 10.74 5.70
CA LEU A 145 14.36 9.28 5.72
C LEU A 145 14.79 8.74 7.09
N ARG A 146 13.92 7.93 7.70
CA ARG A 146 14.30 7.10 8.85
C ARG A 146 15.05 5.87 8.33
N ALA A 147 16.21 5.59 8.91
CA ALA A 147 17.15 4.55 8.52
C ALA A 147 17.76 4.76 7.10
N PRO A 148 18.85 5.54 6.97
CA PRO A 148 19.50 5.82 5.69
C PRO A 148 20.22 4.61 5.07
N ALA A 149 20.36 3.51 5.81
CA ALA A 149 21.01 2.28 5.35
C ALA A 149 20.09 1.38 4.49
N ILE A 150 18.85 1.81 4.22
CA ILE A 150 17.92 1.09 3.33
C ILE A 150 18.02 1.75 1.96
N ASP A 151 18.32 0.95 0.94
CA ASP A 151 18.33 1.41 -0.45
C ASP A 151 16.97 2.02 -0.78
N THR A 152 16.98 3.28 -1.21
CA THR A 152 15.77 4.05 -1.40
C THR A 152 15.69 4.55 -2.83
N GLU A 153 14.59 4.23 -3.49
CA GLU A 153 14.28 4.68 -4.84
C GLU A 153 13.02 5.53 -4.86
N ASP A 154 12.96 6.49 -5.78
CA ASP A 154 11.76 7.29 -6.00
C ASP A 154 10.93 6.72 -7.17
N LEU A 155 9.61 6.76 -7.01
CA LEU A 155 8.63 6.71 -8.09
C LEU A 155 7.96 8.08 -8.15
N LEU A 156 8.37 8.90 -9.13
CA LEU A 156 7.93 10.28 -9.25
C LEU A 156 6.92 10.43 -10.39
N VAL A 157 5.72 10.93 -10.07
CA VAL A 157 4.67 11.26 -11.06
C VAL A 157 4.47 12.76 -11.14
N GLN A 158 4.36 13.28 -12.36
CA GLN A 158 4.11 14.70 -12.63
C GLN A 158 2.61 14.98 -12.68
N VAL A 159 2.14 15.96 -11.90
CA VAL A 159 0.75 16.42 -11.93
C VAL A 159 0.60 17.53 -12.95
N PRO A 160 -0.32 17.41 -13.92
CA PRO A 160 -0.63 18.50 -14.82
C PRO A 160 -1.08 19.74 -14.05
N VAL A 161 -0.64 20.92 -14.47
CA VAL A 161 -0.97 22.21 -13.82
C VAL A 161 -2.48 22.44 -13.68
N VAL A 162 -3.29 21.88 -14.59
CA VAL A 162 -4.75 21.98 -14.56
C VAL A 162 -5.41 21.11 -13.48
N MET A 163 -4.66 20.21 -12.84
CA MET A 163 -5.11 19.26 -11.81
C MET A 163 -4.47 19.54 -10.45
N ASN A 164 -4.24 20.82 -10.15
CA ASN A 164 -3.50 21.26 -8.98
C ASN A 164 -4.12 20.90 -7.62
N SER A 165 -5.41 20.57 -7.59
CA SER A 165 -6.13 20.10 -6.40
C SER A 165 -6.41 18.59 -6.42
N ALA A 166 -5.91 17.85 -7.41
CA ALA A 166 -6.18 16.42 -7.52
C ALA A 166 -5.61 15.65 -6.32
N SER A 167 -6.23 14.52 -5.99
CA SER A 167 -5.64 13.52 -5.10
C SER A 167 -4.83 12.51 -5.91
N ALA A 168 -3.74 12.00 -5.34
CA ALA A 168 -3.01 10.88 -5.92
C ALA A 168 -3.68 9.56 -5.54
N THR A 169 -3.83 8.65 -6.50
CA THR A 169 -4.23 7.27 -6.25
C THR A 169 -3.01 6.37 -6.33
N VAL A 170 -2.93 5.39 -5.44
CA VAL A 170 -1.90 4.35 -5.42
C VAL A 170 -2.59 3.00 -5.40
N GLU A 171 -2.27 2.17 -6.38
CA GLU A 171 -2.70 0.79 -6.45
C GLU A 171 -1.49 -0.11 -6.28
N ILE A 172 -1.58 -1.10 -5.39
CA ILE A 172 -0.56 -2.11 -5.22
C ILE A 172 -1.22 -3.47 -5.41
N ASP A 173 -0.67 -4.25 -6.32
CA ASP A 173 -1.11 -5.60 -6.64
C ASP A 173 0.05 -6.57 -6.45
N PHE A 174 -0.24 -7.76 -5.95
CA PHE A 174 0.65 -8.89 -6.15
C PHE A 174 0.46 -9.42 -7.57
N ILE A 175 1.56 -9.76 -8.22
CA ILE A 175 1.59 -10.44 -9.52
C ILE A 175 2.56 -11.61 -9.44
N ARG A 176 2.50 -12.54 -10.39
CA ARG A 176 3.54 -13.57 -10.48
C ARG A 176 4.91 -12.93 -10.73
N PRO A 177 6.00 -13.42 -10.11
CA PRO A 177 7.35 -12.91 -10.35
C PRO A 177 7.74 -12.87 -11.83
N GLU A 178 7.36 -13.89 -12.60
CA GLU A 178 7.63 -13.99 -14.04
C GLU A 178 6.86 -12.96 -14.90
N ASN A 179 5.83 -12.33 -14.35
CA ASN A 179 5.05 -11.30 -15.03
C ASN A 179 5.58 -9.87 -14.79
N VAL A 180 6.64 -9.72 -13.98
CA VAL A 180 7.28 -8.43 -13.69
C VAL A 180 7.99 -7.91 -14.93
N VAL A 181 7.65 -6.68 -15.33
CA VAL A 181 8.26 -5.97 -16.45
C VAL A 181 8.95 -4.71 -15.93
N ALA A 182 10.28 -4.70 -16.01
CA ALA A 182 11.06 -3.52 -15.66
C ALA A 182 10.66 -2.32 -16.53
N HIS A 183 10.49 -1.15 -15.91
CA HIS A 183 10.20 0.12 -16.58
C HIS A 183 8.97 0.11 -17.50
N ARG A 184 7.90 -0.61 -17.12
CA ARG A 184 6.67 -0.73 -17.92
C ARG A 184 6.16 0.61 -18.46
N ASN A 185 6.05 1.64 -17.61
CA ASN A 185 5.75 3.02 -18.00
C ASN A 185 6.08 4.00 -16.86
N ALA A 186 5.83 5.30 -17.07
CA ALA A 186 6.16 6.35 -16.10
C ALA A 186 5.32 6.32 -14.80
N THR A 187 4.15 5.70 -14.80
CA THR A 187 3.22 5.66 -13.66
C THR A 187 3.12 4.27 -13.02
N THR A 188 3.85 3.29 -13.55
CA THR A 188 3.82 1.90 -13.12
C THR A 188 5.22 1.43 -12.81
N TRP A 189 5.42 0.92 -11.60
CA TRP A 189 6.65 0.28 -11.17
C TRP A 189 6.37 -1.16 -10.79
N GLU A 190 7.18 -2.08 -11.30
CA GLU A 190 7.05 -3.51 -11.01
C GLU A 190 8.39 -4.03 -10.48
N TYR A 191 8.31 -4.92 -9.49
CA TYR A 191 9.49 -5.46 -8.83
C TYR A 191 9.27 -6.88 -8.34
N ALA A 192 10.22 -7.77 -8.62
CA ALA A 192 10.20 -9.14 -8.14
C ALA A 192 10.83 -9.20 -6.74
N TRP A 193 10.11 -9.82 -5.80
CA TRP A 193 10.52 -9.95 -4.41
C TRP A 193 10.33 -11.39 -3.92
N GLY A 194 11.39 -12.20 -4.00
CA GLY A 194 11.33 -13.62 -3.65
C GLY A 194 10.29 -14.35 -4.49
N LYS A 195 9.20 -14.81 -3.84
CA LYS A 195 8.14 -15.63 -4.46
C LYS A 195 6.99 -14.83 -5.08
N VAL A 196 6.98 -13.51 -4.91
CA VAL A 196 5.91 -12.64 -5.44
C VAL A 196 6.51 -11.51 -6.26
N GLY A 197 5.78 -11.03 -7.26
CA GLY A 197 6.02 -9.73 -7.87
C GLY A 197 5.08 -8.70 -7.26
N LEU A 198 5.52 -7.45 -7.17
CA LEU A 198 4.68 -6.30 -6.86
C LEU A 198 4.51 -5.44 -8.10
N ARG A 199 3.29 -4.95 -8.32
CA ARG A 199 2.97 -3.90 -9.27
C ARG A 199 2.38 -2.72 -8.52
N ILE A 200 3.03 -1.56 -8.63
CA ILE A 200 2.56 -0.29 -8.10
C ILE A 200 2.11 0.58 -9.26
N ARG A 201 0.86 1.02 -9.29
CA ARG A 201 0.34 2.02 -10.23
C ARG A 201 -0.01 3.30 -9.49
N ILE A 202 0.30 4.44 -10.10
CA ILE A 202 -0.08 5.75 -9.58
C ILE A 202 -0.99 6.45 -10.58
N GLY A 203 -2.09 7.00 -10.09
CA GLY A 203 -3.01 7.82 -10.87
C GLY A 203 -3.34 9.13 -10.17
N LEU A 204 -4.21 9.90 -10.82
CA LEU A 204 -4.78 11.13 -10.28
C LEU A 204 -6.30 11.03 -10.34
N THR A 205 -6.96 11.58 -9.33
CA THR A 205 -8.42 11.61 -9.24
C THR A 205 -8.90 12.96 -8.70
N ALA A 206 -10.22 13.17 -8.70
CA ALA A 206 -10.83 14.35 -8.10
C ALA A 206 -10.38 14.53 -6.64
N PRO A 207 -10.30 15.78 -6.14
CA PRO A 207 -9.92 16.04 -4.75
C PRO A 207 -10.77 15.23 -3.78
N GLN A 208 -10.13 14.44 -2.90
CA GLN A 208 -10.82 13.65 -1.88
C GLN A 208 -9.96 13.51 -0.62
N ILE A 209 -10.60 13.11 0.48
CA ILE A 209 -9.89 12.80 1.73
C ILE A 209 -8.96 11.60 1.54
N ALA A 210 -7.87 11.54 2.32
CA ALA A 210 -6.98 10.40 2.30
C ALA A 210 -7.68 9.12 2.79
N THR A 211 -7.70 8.09 1.95
CA THR A 211 -8.33 6.81 2.24
C THR A 211 -7.36 5.66 1.99
N LEU A 212 -7.52 4.58 2.75
CA LEU A 212 -6.79 3.34 2.58
C LEU A 212 -7.78 2.18 2.56
N SER A 213 -7.78 1.45 1.46
CA SER A 213 -8.63 0.27 1.26
C SER A 213 -7.75 -0.94 0.96
N TRP A 214 -8.11 -2.06 1.58
CA TRP A 214 -7.50 -3.35 1.34
C TRP A 214 -8.48 -4.22 0.56
N PHE A 215 -7.99 -4.85 -0.51
CA PHE A 215 -8.80 -5.69 -1.38
C PHE A 215 -8.35 -7.14 -1.22
N HIS A 216 -9.34 -8.02 -1.14
CA HIS A 216 -9.17 -9.45 -1.23
C HIS A 216 -10.35 -10.01 -2.04
N SER A 217 -10.40 -9.63 -3.31
CA SER A 217 -11.38 -10.15 -4.25
C SER A 217 -10.82 -10.15 -5.66
N SER A 218 -10.96 -11.29 -6.32
CA SER A 218 -11.11 -11.40 -7.76
C SER A 218 -12.58 -11.37 -8.16
#